data_AF-A0A931ADW1-F1
#
_entry.id   AF-A0A931ADW1-F1
#
_cell.length_a   1.000
_cell.length_b   1.000
_cell.length_c   1.000
_cell.angle_alpha   90.00
_cell.angle_beta   90.00
_cell.angle_gamma   90.00
#
_symmetry.space_group_name_H-M   'P 1'
#
loop_
_entity.id
_entity.type
_entity.pdbx_description
1 polymer ?
#
loop_
_entity_poly.entity_id
_entity_poly.type
_entity_poly.pdbx_seq_one_letter_code
_entity_poly.pdbx_strand_id
1 'polypeptide(L)'
;MTAKTVAAKLLVKPETAVWVSDPAHRPLLGQLPEGARHVTDLKEAGVAVVFAADAAAARRLLELHREHLAEPAVLWVAYPKGNKADINRDTLWPIVGEFGLRPNGQVAVDETWSALRFRPPRDGEAPFTGGR
;
A
#
# COMPACT_ATOMS: atom_id res chain seq x y z
N MET A 1 9.06 -17.97 -18.90
CA MET A 1 7.95 -17.49 -18.05
C MET A 1 8.03 -15.97 -17.99
N THR A 2 7.01 -15.25 -18.45
CA THR A 2 6.99 -13.78 -18.38
C THR A 2 6.87 -13.36 -16.91
N ALA A 3 7.79 -12.52 -16.42
CA ALA A 3 7.72 -12.02 -15.05
C ALA A 3 6.43 -11.19 -14.86
N LYS A 4 5.79 -11.32 -13.69
CA LYS A 4 4.62 -10.48 -13.35
C LYS A 4 5.04 -9.00 -13.34
N THR A 5 4.22 -8.15 -13.95
CA THR A 5 4.36 -6.68 -13.86
C THR A 5 4.24 -6.21 -12.41
N VAL A 6 4.73 -5.00 -12.12
CA VAL A 6 4.60 -4.43 -10.78
C VAL A 6 3.14 -4.21 -10.39
N ALA A 7 2.31 -3.69 -11.30
CA ALA A 7 0.86 -3.60 -11.13
C ALA A 7 0.24 -4.95 -10.73
N ALA A 8 0.62 -6.05 -11.40
CA ALA A 8 0.13 -7.38 -11.06
C ALA A 8 0.61 -7.87 -9.68
N LYS A 9 1.85 -7.54 -9.27
CA LYS A 9 2.35 -7.83 -7.90
C LYS A 9 1.56 -7.05 -6.84
N LEU A 10 1.17 -5.82 -7.15
CA LEU A 10 0.32 -4.96 -6.31
C LEU A 10 -1.17 -5.33 -6.41
N LEU A 11 -1.51 -6.44 -7.08
CA LEU A 11 -2.86 -6.98 -7.22
C LEU A 11 -3.82 -6.06 -7.99
N VAL A 12 -3.30 -5.18 -8.84
CA VAL A 12 -4.10 -4.48 -9.83
C VAL A 12 -4.59 -5.50 -10.86
N LYS A 13 -5.91 -5.66 -10.95
CA LYS A 13 -6.59 -6.51 -11.93
C LYS A 13 -7.07 -5.65 -13.13
N PRO A 14 -7.52 -6.26 -14.23
CA PRO A 14 -8.21 -5.51 -15.28
C PRO A 14 -9.37 -4.67 -14.74
N GLU A 15 -9.71 -3.58 -15.44
CA GLU A 15 -10.81 -2.64 -15.09
C GLU A 15 -10.70 -1.99 -13.69
N THR A 16 -9.57 -2.16 -12.99
CA THR A 16 -9.40 -1.67 -11.62
C THR A 16 -9.04 -0.18 -11.58
N ALA A 17 -9.76 0.59 -10.76
CA ALA A 17 -9.36 1.94 -10.41
C ALA A 17 -8.18 1.93 -9.42
N VAL A 18 -7.12 2.66 -9.73
CA VAL A 18 -5.87 2.69 -8.95
C VAL A 18 -5.59 4.10 -8.46
N TRP A 19 -5.56 4.26 -7.15
CA TRP A 19 -5.14 5.50 -6.51
C TRP A 19 -3.69 5.39 -6.02
N VAL A 20 -2.94 6.49 -6.16
CA VAL A 20 -1.60 6.63 -5.60
C VAL A 20 -1.53 7.94 -4.82
N SER A 21 -0.89 7.92 -3.65
CA SER A 21 -0.83 9.11 -2.77
C SER A 21 -0.06 10.28 -3.39
N ASP A 22 0.86 9.98 -4.29
CA ASP A 22 1.60 10.97 -5.07
C ASP A 22 1.65 10.53 -6.55
N PRO A 23 1.04 11.31 -7.47
CA PRO A 23 1.05 11.02 -8.90
C PRO A 23 2.45 10.86 -9.52
N ALA A 24 3.49 11.46 -8.93
CA ALA A 24 4.87 11.30 -9.42
C ALA A 24 5.37 9.84 -9.35
N HIS A 25 4.77 9.01 -8.49
CA HIS A 25 5.12 7.60 -8.34
C HIS A 25 4.32 6.65 -9.25
N ARG A 26 3.36 7.14 -10.05
CA ARG A 26 2.60 6.28 -11.01
C ARG A 26 3.50 5.43 -11.91
N PRO A 27 4.62 5.94 -12.46
CA PRO A 27 5.51 5.11 -13.28
C PRO A 27 6.07 3.88 -12.57
N LEU A 28 6.18 3.89 -11.23
CA LEU A 28 6.68 2.73 -10.46
C LEU A 28 5.74 1.52 -10.51
N LEU A 29 4.46 1.71 -10.82
CA LEU A 29 3.51 0.60 -11.00
C LEU A 29 3.72 -0.12 -12.34
N GLY A 30 4.50 0.47 -13.25
CA GLY A 30 4.70 -0.02 -14.60
C GLY A 30 3.40 0.01 -15.41
N GLN A 31 3.33 -0.83 -16.44
CA GLN A 31 2.14 -0.95 -17.28
C GLN A 31 0.96 -1.53 -16.47
N LEU A 32 -0.15 -0.78 -16.44
CA LEU A 32 -1.41 -1.25 -15.89
C LEU A 32 -2.04 -2.31 -16.82
N PRO A 33 -2.75 -3.31 -16.26
CA PRO A 33 -3.52 -4.24 -17.07
C PRO A 33 -4.65 -3.53 -17.84
N GLU A 34 -5.22 -4.21 -18.83
CA GLU A 34 -6.29 -3.68 -19.66
C GLU A 34 -7.46 -3.10 -18.83
N GLY A 35 -7.90 -1.90 -19.21
CA GLY A 35 -8.99 -1.17 -18.54
C GLY A 35 -8.70 -0.62 -17.15
N ALA A 36 -7.58 -1.01 -16.52
CA ALA A 36 -7.18 -0.38 -15.27
C ALA A 36 -6.73 1.06 -15.52
N ARG A 37 -7.12 1.96 -14.61
CA ARG A 37 -6.92 3.40 -14.77
C ARG A 37 -6.58 4.06 -13.45
N HIS A 38 -5.91 5.20 -13.51
CA HIS A 38 -5.69 6.01 -12.33
C HIS A 38 -6.92 6.84 -11.97
N VAL A 39 -7.20 6.93 -10.67
CA VAL A 39 -8.18 7.85 -10.09
C VAL A 39 -7.50 8.83 -9.14
N THR A 40 -8.18 9.93 -8.83
CA THR A 40 -7.68 11.00 -7.94
C THR A 40 -8.27 10.92 -6.55
N ASP A 41 -9.47 10.37 -6.41
CA ASP A 41 -10.12 10.14 -5.12
C ASP A 41 -9.84 8.70 -4.63
N LEU A 42 -9.42 8.58 -3.37
CA LEU A 42 -9.15 7.30 -2.73
C LEU A 42 -10.43 6.42 -2.65
N LYS A 43 -11.60 7.04 -2.48
CA LYS A 43 -12.88 6.33 -2.36
C LYS A 43 -13.31 5.62 -3.65
N GLU A 44 -12.79 6.05 -4.78
CA GLU A 44 -13.06 5.42 -6.09
C GLU A 44 -12.11 4.24 -6.38
N ALA A 45 -11.09 4.05 -5.55
CA ALA A 45 -10.02 3.10 -5.83
C ALA A 45 -10.42 1.67 -5.46
N GLY A 46 -10.16 0.73 -6.36
CA GLY A 46 -10.11 -0.70 -6.00
C GLY A 46 -8.76 -1.08 -5.38
N VAL A 47 -7.68 -0.41 -5.80
CA VAL A 47 -6.32 -0.56 -5.26
C VAL A 47 -5.76 0.82 -4.92
N ALA A 48 -5.27 0.99 -3.70
CA ALA A 48 -4.58 2.18 -3.24
C ALA A 48 -3.12 1.88 -2.90
N VAL A 49 -2.20 2.76 -3.32
CA VAL A 49 -0.77 2.66 -3.00
C VAL A 49 -0.29 3.98 -2.41
N VAL A 50 0.01 3.96 -1.10
CA VAL A 50 0.60 5.08 -0.37
C VAL A 50 2.12 4.97 -0.50
N PHE A 51 2.80 6.00 -0.98
CA PHE A 51 4.27 6.07 -1.00
C PHE A 51 4.76 6.91 0.18
N ALA A 52 5.44 6.26 1.13
CA ALA A 52 5.98 6.89 2.33
C ALA A 52 7.51 6.84 2.31
N ALA A 53 8.16 8.00 2.32
CA ALA A 53 9.62 8.10 2.31
C ALA A 53 10.26 7.66 3.65
N ASP A 54 9.54 7.83 4.75
CA ASP A 54 9.98 7.60 6.12
C ASP A 54 8.79 7.27 7.04
N ALA A 55 9.06 6.91 8.29
CA ALA A 55 8.02 6.52 9.25
C ALA A 55 7.05 7.66 9.58
N ALA A 56 7.51 8.91 9.56
CA ALA A 56 6.68 10.09 9.82
C ALA A 56 5.72 10.36 8.66
N ALA A 57 6.18 10.22 7.42
CA ALA A 57 5.39 10.32 6.21
C ALA A 57 4.32 9.23 6.14
N ALA A 58 4.64 8.00 6.54
CA ALA A 58 3.66 6.92 6.64
C ALA A 58 2.52 7.30 7.60
N ARG A 59 2.84 7.72 8.83
CA ARG A 59 1.81 8.15 9.80
C ARG A 59 0.97 9.32 9.28
N ARG A 60 1.61 10.36 8.74
CA ARG A 60 0.92 11.55 8.22
C ARG A 60 -0.05 11.19 7.08
N LEU A 61 0.38 10.36 6.13
CA LEU A 61 -0.45 9.98 4.99
C LEU A 61 -1.61 9.05 5.40
N LEU A 62 -1.37 8.13 6.33
CA LEU A 62 -2.43 7.27 6.87
C LEU A 62 -3.45 8.09 7.67
N GLU A 63 -2.99 9.06 8.48
CA GLU A 63 -3.85 9.98 9.24
C GLU A 63 -4.72 10.83 8.32
N LEU A 64 -4.12 11.41 7.26
CA LEU A 64 -4.84 12.22 6.27
C LEU A 64 -6.01 11.47 5.64
N HIS A 65 -5.92 10.14 5.53
CA HIS A 65 -6.91 9.30 4.88
C HIS A 65 -7.65 8.37 5.85
N ARG A 66 -7.55 8.60 7.17
CA ARG A 66 -8.00 7.68 8.22
C ARG A 66 -9.41 7.11 7.99
N GLU A 67 -10.36 7.95 7.59
CA GLU A 67 -11.77 7.57 7.38
C GLU A 67 -11.99 6.69 6.14
N HIS A 68 -11.03 6.64 5.22
CA HIS A 68 -11.17 6.01 3.90
C HIS A 68 -10.16 4.89 3.65
N LEU A 69 -9.31 4.54 4.62
CA LEU A 69 -8.28 3.49 4.46
C LEU A 69 -8.86 2.10 4.16
N ALA A 70 -10.14 1.87 4.47
CA ALA A 70 -10.84 0.61 4.24
C ALA A 70 -11.74 0.62 2.98
N GLU A 71 -11.89 1.76 2.29
CA GLU A 71 -12.70 1.85 1.06
C GLU A 71 -12.07 1.04 -0.09
N PRO A 72 -10.75 1.11 -0.34
CA PRO A 72 -10.13 0.26 -1.35
C PRO A 72 -10.11 -1.19 -0.90
N ALA A 73 -10.45 -2.10 -1.82
CA ALA A 73 -10.34 -3.53 -1.58
C ALA A 73 -8.89 -3.98 -1.28
N VAL A 74 -7.90 -3.21 -1.75
CA VAL A 74 -6.48 -3.46 -1.50
C VAL A 74 -5.77 -2.14 -1.16
N LEU A 75 -5.15 -2.08 0.02
CA LEU A 75 -4.30 -0.96 0.45
C LEU A 75 -2.85 -1.42 0.60
N TRP A 76 -1.93 -0.69 -0.03
CA TRP A 76 -0.49 -0.85 0.09
C TRP A 76 0.16 0.41 0.68
N VAL A 77 1.21 0.22 1.49
CA VAL A 77 2.19 1.27 1.79
C VAL A 77 3.54 0.85 1.21
N ALA A 78 4.02 1.60 0.23
CA ALA A 78 5.33 1.49 -0.36
C ALA A 78 6.34 2.34 0.43
N TYR A 79 7.52 1.77 0.70
CA TYR A 79 8.59 2.38 1.48
C TYR A 79 9.98 2.03 0.90
N PRO A 80 11.00 2.90 1.06
CA PRO A 80 12.36 2.61 0.64
C PRO A 80 12.91 1.39 1.38
N LYS A 81 13.38 0.38 0.64
CA LYS A 81 13.96 -0.84 1.21
C LYS A 81 15.47 -0.70 1.40
N GLY A 82 16.05 -1.60 2.20
CA GLY A 82 17.50 -1.69 2.39
C GLY A 82 18.08 -0.62 3.32
N ASN A 83 17.33 -0.25 4.36
CA ASN A 83 17.75 0.74 5.38
C ASN A 83 18.10 2.12 4.80
N LYS A 84 17.46 2.51 3.69
CA LYS A 84 17.61 3.83 3.07
C LYS A 84 16.88 4.95 3.84
N ALA A 85 16.01 4.58 4.78
CA ALA A 85 15.22 5.47 5.63
C ALA A 85 14.88 4.77 6.95
N ASP A 86 14.28 5.50 7.91
CA ASP A 86 13.83 5.00 9.21
C ASP A 86 12.52 4.19 9.14
N ILE A 87 12.26 3.56 7.99
CA ILE A 87 11.06 2.78 7.70
C ILE A 87 11.44 1.44 7.05
N ASN A 88 10.82 0.40 7.56
CA ASN A 88 10.88 -0.96 7.06
C ASN A 88 9.57 -1.70 7.40
N ARG A 89 9.49 -2.98 7.04
CA ARG A 89 8.30 -3.82 7.28
C ARG A 89 7.89 -3.85 8.75
N ASP A 90 8.85 -4.04 9.64
CA ASP A 90 8.62 -4.25 11.07
C ASP A 90 8.27 -2.94 11.77
N THR A 91 8.84 -1.81 11.34
CA THR A 91 8.44 -0.47 11.82
C THR A 91 7.06 -0.05 11.30
N LEU A 92 6.64 -0.53 10.11
CA LEU A 92 5.32 -0.24 9.55
C LEU A 92 4.20 -0.98 10.29
N TRP A 93 4.47 -2.15 10.84
CA TRP A 93 3.50 -2.95 11.59
C TRP A 93 2.83 -2.19 12.75
N PRO A 94 3.56 -1.63 13.73
CA PRO A 94 2.93 -0.87 14.80
C PRO A 94 2.23 0.38 14.27
N ILE A 95 2.79 1.06 13.25
CA ILE A 95 2.16 2.25 12.62
C ILE A 95 0.76 1.92 12.10
N VAL A 96 0.60 0.88 11.29
CA VAL A 96 -0.72 0.55 10.73
C VAL A 96 -1.69 0.02 11.79
N GLY A 97 -1.18 -0.54 12.89
CA GLY A 97 -1.98 -0.93 14.04
C GLY A 97 -2.71 0.25 14.68
N GLU A 98 -2.11 1.45 14.68
CA GLU A 98 -2.72 2.72 15.13
C GLU A 98 -3.98 3.10 14.31
N PHE A 99 -4.15 2.50 13.12
CA PHE A 99 -5.27 2.70 12.21
C PHE A 99 -6.19 1.49 12.13
N GLY A 100 -6.05 0.51 13.03
CA GLY A 100 -6.88 -0.70 13.06
C GLY A 100 -6.64 -1.62 11.86
N LEU A 101 -5.47 -1.56 11.23
CA LEU A 101 -5.12 -2.39 10.07
C LEU A 101 -4.13 -3.49 10.44
N ARG A 102 -4.10 -4.54 9.62
CA ARG A 102 -3.21 -5.70 9.78
C ARG A 102 -2.38 -5.94 8.52
N PRO A 103 -1.06 -6.18 8.65
CA PRO A 103 -0.22 -6.56 7.50
C PRO A 103 -0.60 -7.96 6.98
N ASN A 104 -0.61 -8.16 5.66
CA ASN A 104 -1.00 -9.45 5.06
C ASN A 104 -0.27 -9.82 3.74
N GLY A 105 0.83 -9.15 3.39
CA GLY A 105 1.68 -9.52 2.26
C GLY A 105 2.66 -8.43 1.86
N GLN A 106 3.85 -8.80 1.39
CA GLN A 106 4.89 -7.85 0.98
C GLN A 106 5.39 -8.19 -0.43
N VAL A 107 5.68 -7.17 -1.23
CA VAL A 107 6.28 -7.33 -2.57
C VAL A 107 7.40 -6.31 -2.79
N ALA A 108 8.37 -6.66 -3.63
CA ALA A 108 9.31 -5.69 -4.19
C ALA A 108 8.65 -4.98 -5.38
N VAL A 109 8.60 -3.65 -5.33
CA VAL A 109 8.15 -2.78 -6.41
C VAL A 109 9.28 -2.69 -7.44
N ASP A 110 10.45 -2.26 -7.00
CA ASP A 110 11.69 -2.18 -7.79
C ASP A 110 12.92 -2.36 -6.88
N GLU A 111 14.10 -1.88 -7.31
CA GLU A 111 15.34 -1.92 -6.53
C GLU A 111 15.38 -0.94 -5.35
N THR A 112 14.46 0.01 -5.28
CA THR A 112 14.40 1.03 -4.23
C THR A 112 13.25 0.81 -3.26
N TRP A 113 12.11 0.29 -3.73
CA TRP A 113 10.85 0.28 -2.99
C TRP A 113 10.37 -1.15 -2.73
N SER A 114 9.96 -1.40 -1.49
CA SER A 114 9.06 -2.50 -1.14
C SER A 114 7.67 -1.95 -0.87
N ALA A 115 6.64 -2.76 -1.00
CA ALA A 115 5.29 -2.43 -0.58
C ALA A 115 4.75 -3.50 0.36
N LEU A 116 4.13 -3.07 1.46
CA LEU A 116 3.43 -3.92 2.42
C LEU A 116 1.92 -3.68 2.26
N ARG A 117 1.16 -4.77 2.15
CA ARG A 117 -0.30 -4.77 2.01
C ARG A 117 -0.95 -4.90 3.37
N PHE A 118 -2.08 -4.22 3.52
CA PHE A 118 -2.87 -4.24 4.73
C PHE A 118 -4.32 -4.61 4.48
N ARG A 119 -5.02 -4.97 5.55
CA ARG A 119 -6.47 -5.19 5.57
C ARG A 119 -7.05 -4.78 6.92
N PRO A 120 -8.35 -4.49 6.99
CA PRO A 120 -9.09 -4.50 8.25
C PRO A 120 -9.00 -5.87 8.96
N PRO A 121 -9.22 -5.92 10.29
CA PRO A 121 -9.41 -7.18 11.01
C PRO A 121 -10.60 -7.94 10.43
N ARG A 122 -10.56 -9.27 10.53
CA ARG A 122 -11.74 -10.10 10.28
C ARG A 122 -12.65 -10.08 11.51
N ASP A 123 -13.91 -10.43 11.34
CA ASP A 123 -14.85 -10.58 12.45
C ASP A 123 -14.29 -11.54 13.50
N GLY A 124 -14.26 -11.09 14.75
CA GLY A 124 -13.71 -11.85 15.88
C GLY A 124 -12.17 -11.90 15.96
N GLU A 125 -11.44 -11.24 15.06
CA GLU A 125 -9.98 -11.17 15.13
C GLU A 125 -9.56 -10.11 16.16
N ALA A 126 -8.68 -10.49 17.10
CA ALA A 126 -8.13 -9.57 18.07
C ALA A 126 -7.40 -8.39 17.39
N PRO A 127 -7.37 -7.19 18.01
CA PRO A 127 -6.58 -6.08 17.50
C PRO A 127 -5.13 -6.46 17.21
N PHE A 128 -4.54 -5.91 16.17
CA PHE A 128 -3.13 -6.13 15.87
C PHE A 128 -2.27 -5.23 16.76
N THR A 129 -1.47 -5.84 17.64
CA THR A 129 -0.64 -5.13 18.62
C THR A 129 0.80 -4.94 18.16
N GLY A 130 1.07 -5.05 16.86
CA GLY A 130 2.42 -5.12 16.30
C GLY A 130 2.95 -6.57 16.23
N GLY A 131 3.76 -6.86 15.21
CA GLY A 131 4.42 -8.15 15.09
C GLY A 131 5.70 -8.19 15.92
N ARG A 132 5.99 -9.34 16.53
CA ARG A 132 7.28 -9.64 17.16
C ARG A 132 8.34 -9.95 16.11
#